data_AF-A0A7V1BXW9-F1
#
_entry.id   AF-A0A7V1BXW9-F1
#
_cell.length_a   1.000
_cell.length_b   1.000
_cell.length_c   1.000
_cell.angle_alpha   90.00
_cell.angle_beta   90.00
_cell.angle_gamma   90.00
#
_symmetry.space_group_name_H-M   'P 1'
#
loop_
_entity.id
_entity.type
_entity.pdbx_description
1 polymer ?
#
loop_
_entity_poly.entity_id
_entity_poly.type
_entity_poly.pdbx_seq_one_letter_code
_entity_poly.pdbx_strand_id
1 'polypeptide(L)' 'MLRKFFIFILLILTSCAVNPVTGQRELMLVSEAQEISIGKEAAPSLNWEFGGGYNDPALESYLGGIAKRIWLN' A
#
# COMPACT_ATOMS: atom_id res chain seq x y z
N MET A 1 -32.56 13.86 12.27
CA MET A 1 -31.09 13.79 12.45
C MET A 1 -30.60 12.36 12.66
N LEU A 2 -31.27 11.55 13.49
CA LEU A 2 -30.92 10.15 13.77
C LEU A 2 -30.80 9.23 12.53
N ARG A 3 -31.67 9.39 11.52
CA ARG A 3 -31.60 8.63 10.26
C ARG A 3 -30.31 8.88 9.48
N LYS A 4 -29.84 10.13 9.43
CA LYS A 4 -28.59 10.48 8.72
C LYS A 4 -27.37 9.90 9.45
N PHE A 5 -27.39 9.91 10.78
CA PHE A 5 -26.37 9.29 11.61
C PHE A 5 -26.28 7.77 11.39
N PHE A 6 -27.42 7.09 11.33
CA PHE A 6 -27.47 5.65 11.05
C PHE A 6 -26.96 5.29 9.66
N ILE A 7 -27.29 6.09 8.64
CA ILE A 7 -26.78 5.92 7.26
C ILE A 7 -25.26 6.11 7.23
N PHE A 8 -24.74 7.10 7.95
CA PHE A 8 -23.30 7.37 8.02
C PHE A 8 -22.53 6.22 8.68
N ILE A 9 -23.04 5.67 9.80
CA ILE A 9 -22.46 4.49 10.45
C ILE A 9 -22.46 3.28 9.52
N LEU A 10 -23.56 3.05 8.80
CA LEU A 10 -23.68 1.91 7.89
C LEU A 10 -22.66 2.00 6.74
N LEU A 11 -22.38 3.21 6.23
CA LEU A 11 -21.37 3.42 5.20
C LEU A 11 -19.95 3.11 5.72
N ILE A 12 -19.60 3.51 6.94
CA ILE A 12 -18.28 3.24 7.53
C ILE A 12 -18.03 1.73 7.69
N LEU A 13 -19.06 0.97 8.08
CA LEU A 13 -18.95 -0.48 8.24
C LEU A 13 -18.71 -1.24 6.93
N THR A 14 -18.97 -0.63 5.77
CA THR A 14 -18.67 -1.22 4.46
C THR A 14 -17.23 -0.96 3.98
N SER A 15 -16.48 -0.11 4.68
CA SER A 15 -15.10 0.26 4.31
C SER A 15 -14.04 -0.72 4.85
N CYS A 16 -14.46 -1.87 5.38
CA CYS A 16 -13.55 -2.93 5.80
C CYS A 16 -13.18 -3.79 4.58
N ALA A 17 -11.92 -3.73 4.16
CA ALA A 17 -11.37 -4.60 3.11
C ALA A 17 -10.36 -5.59 3.72
N VAL A 18 -10.01 -6.64 2.97
CA VAL A 18 -8.88 -7.48 3.35
C VAL A 18 -7.61 -6.71 3.03
N ASN A 19 -6.81 -6.39 4.05
CA ASN A 19 -5.49 -5.82 3.87
C ASN A 19 -4.60 -6.89 3.20
N PRO A 20 -4.07 -6.65 1.98
CA PRO A 20 -3.29 -7.66 1.25
C PRO A 20 -1.95 -7.99 1.93
N VAL A 21 -1.46 -7.16 2.85
CA VAL A 21 -0.21 -7.37 3.57
C VAL A 21 -0.40 -8.30 4.77
N THR A 22 -1.49 -8.11 5.54
CA THR A 22 -1.74 -8.88 6.78
C THR A 22 -2.72 -10.03 6.58
N GLY A 23 -3.51 -10.01 5.50
CA GLY A 23 -4.62 -10.94 5.25
C GLY A 23 -5.83 -10.72 6.17
N GLN A 24 -5.82 -9.70 7.01
CA GLN A 24 -6.89 -9.41 7.96
C GLN A 24 -7.92 -8.43 7.38
N ARG A 25 -9.13 -8.46 7.91
CA ARG A 25 -10.13 -7.42 7.61
C ARG A 25 -9.82 -6.16 8.41
N GLU A 26 -9.51 -5.10 7.70
CA GLU A 26 -9.10 -3.82 8.28
C GLU A 26 -9.86 -2.67 7.63
N LEU A 27 -9.97 -1.55 8.36
CA LEU A 27 -10.57 -0.33 7.83
C LEU A 27 -9.59 0.33 6.85
N MET A 28 -9.97 0.41 5.57
CA MET A 28 -9.16 1.08 4.56
C MET A 28 -9.55 2.56 4.50
N LEU A 29 -8.67 3.43 4.99
CA LEU A 29 -8.87 4.89 4.96
C LEU A 29 -8.42 5.52 3.64
N VAL A 30 -7.65 4.78 2.83
CA VAL A 30 -7.03 5.23 1.59
C VAL A 30 -7.42 4.25 0.49
N SER A 31 -7.83 4.76 -0.66
CA SER A 31 -8.07 3.92 -1.85
C SER A 31 -6.75 3.49 -2.49
N GLU A 32 -6.76 2.38 -3.22
CA GLU A 32 -5.57 1.88 -3.95
C GLU A 32 -4.95 2.96 -4.87
N ALA A 33 -5.79 3.72 -5.58
CA ALA A 33 -5.31 4.80 -6.44
C ALA A 33 -4.59 5.91 -5.66
N GLN A 34 -5.08 6.24 -4.46
CA GLN A 34 -4.43 7.20 -3.58
C GLN A 34 -3.13 6.65 -3.00
N GLU A 35 -3.10 5.38 -2.59
CA GLU A 35 -1.89 4.70 -2.11
C GLU A 35 -0.78 4.73 -3.18
N ILE A 36 -1.12 4.45 -4.44
CA ILE A 36 -0.20 4.54 -5.58
C ILE A 36 0.30 5.98 -5.78
N SER A 37 -0.58 6.99 -5.64
CA SER A 37 -0.18 8.40 -5.75
C SER A 37 0.82 8.79 -4.66
N ILE A 38 0.52 8.46 -3.41
CA ILE A 38 1.38 8.71 -2.25
C ILE A 38 2.75 8.05 -2.45
N GLY A 39 2.77 6.80 -2.92
CA GLY A 39 4.02 6.08 -3.21
C GLY A 39 4.87 6.78 -4.28
N LYS A 40 4.25 7.27 -5.36
CA LYS A 40 4.94 8.04 -6.41
C LYS A 40 5.49 9.37 -5.90
N GLU A 41 4.74 10.06 -5.05
CA GLU A 41 5.14 11.32 -4.44
C GLU A 41 6.31 11.13 -3.46
N ALA A 42 6.32 10.04 -2.69
CA ALA A 42 7.36 9.72 -1.71
C ALA A 42 8.66 9.17 -2.34
N ALA A 43 8.57 8.46 -3.47
CA ALA A 43 9.70 7.75 -4.08
C ALA A 43 10.97 8.60 -4.29
N PRO A 44 10.92 9.86 -4.76
CA PRO A 44 12.12 10.69 -4.92
C PRO A 44 12.86 10.94 -3.60
N SER A 45 12.14 11.19 -2.51
CA SER A 45 12.75 11.43 -1.19
C SER A 45 13.45 10.19 -0.67
N LEU A 46 12.83 9.02 -0.85
CA LEU A 46 13.41 7.73 -0.45
C LEU A 46 14.71 7.43 -1.22
N ASN A 47 14.75 7.75 -2.52
CA ASN A 47 15.97 7.58 -3.31
C ASN A 47 17.09 8.51 -2.82
N TRP A 48 16.77 9.73 -2.41
CA TRP A 48 17.76 10.66 -1.86
C TRP A 48 18.29 10.23 -0.51
N GLU A 49 17.43 9.73 0.37
CA GLU A 49 17.77 9.36 1.74
C GLU A 49 18.49 8.01 1.81
N PHE A 50 18.09 7.03 0.99
CA PHE A 50 18.58 5.66 1.04
C PHE A 50 19.51 5.27 -0.12
N GLY A 51 19.86 6.21 -0.99
CA GLY A 51 20.84 6.00 -2.06
C GLY A 51 20.28 5.42 -3.37
N GLY A 52 18.96 5.21 -3.47
CA GLY A 52 18.29 4.77 -4.69
C GLY A 52 18.54 3.31 -5.05
N GLY A 53 18.47 2.99 -6.35
CA GLY A 53 18.68 1.64 -6.86
C GLY A 53 20.12 1.15 -6.71
N TYR A 54 20.32 -0.17 -6.78
CA TYR A 54 21.66 -0.75 -6.66
C TYR A 54 22.44 -0.58 -7.97
N ASN A 55 23.69 -0.12 -7.89
CA ASN A 55 24.56 0.02 -9.07
C ASN A 55 25.06 -1.31 -9.62
N ASP A 56 25.04 -2.39 -8.82
CA ASP A 56 25.40 -3.74 -9.24
C ASP A 56 24.18 -4.43 -9.88
N PRO A 57 24.21 -4.71 -11.20
CA PRO A 57 23.08 -5.32 -11.89
C PRO A 57 22.75 -6.74 -11.40
N ALA A 58 23.75 -7.49 -10.92
CA ALA A 58 23.54 -8.83 -10.41
C ALA A 58 22.81 -8.79 -9.06
N LEU A 59 23.18 -7.84 -8.20
CA LEU A 59 22.51 -7.61 -6.92
C LEU A 59 21.07 -7.12 -7.11
N GLU A 60 20.85 -6.13 -7.97
CA GLU A 60 19.53 -5.61 -8.31
C GLU A 60 18.62 -6.75 -8.83
N SER A 61 19.14 -7.59 -9.73
CA SER A 61 18.39 -8.74 -10.25
C SER A 61 18.07 -9.78 -9.18
N TYR A 62 19.04 -10.10 -8.32
CA TYR A 62 18.87 -11.08 -7.25
C TYR A 62 17.80 -10.64 -6.25
N LEU A 63 17.89 -9.41 -5.74
CA LEU A 63 16.92 -8.85 -4.79
C LEU A 63 15.54 -8.67 -5.44
N GLY A 64 15.49 -8.22 -6.69
CA GLY A 64 14.24 -8.14 -7.46
C GLY A 64 13.57 -9.51 -7.62
N GLY A 65 14.36 -10.57 -7.79
CA GLY A 65 13.86 -11.96 -7.81
C GLY A 65 13.25 -12.39 -6.47
N ILE A 66 13.89 -12.04 -5.36
CA ILE A 66 13.36 -12.30 -4.01
C ILE A 66 12.05 -11.54 -3.79
N ALA A 67 12.02 -10.24 -4.08
CA ALA A 67 10.85 -9.40 -3.89
C ALA A 67 9.63 -9.92 -4.68
N LYS A 68 9.81 -10.29 -5.95
CA LYS A 68 8.74 -10.89 -6.77
C LYS A 68 8.23 -12.20 -6.19
N ARG A 69 9.12 -13.05 -5.66
CA ARG A 69 8.72 -14.32 -5.04
C ARG A 69 7.87 -14.10 -3.79
N ILE A 70 8.22 -13.10 -2.97
CA ILE A 70 7.46 -12.76 -1.76
C ILE A 70 6.10 -12.17 -2.12
N TRP A 71 6.04 -11.28 -3.12
CA TRP A 71 4.80 -10.61 -3.51
C TRP A 71 3.76 -11.52 -4.18
N LEU A 72 4.20 -12.57 -4.86
CA LEU A 72 3.31 -13.49 -5.59
C LEU A 72 2.72 -14.61 -4.73
N ASN A 73 3.05 -14.64 -3.44
CA ASN A 73 2.64 -15.66 -2.48
C ASN A 73 1.61 -15.08 -1.49
#